data_AF-A0A3L8S7T5-F1
#
_entry.id   AF-A0A3L8S7T5-F1
#
_cell.length_a   1.000
_cell.length_b   1.000
_cell.length_c   1.000
_cell.angle_alpha   90.00
_cell.angle_beta   90.00
_cell.angle_gamma   90.00
#
_symmetry.space_group_name_H-M   'P 1'
#
loop_
_entity.id
_entity.type
_entity.pdbx_description
1 polymer ?
#
loop_
_entity_poly.entity_id
_entity_poly.type
_entity_poly.pdbx_seq_one_letter_code
_entity_poly.pdbx_strand_id
1 'polypeptide(L)'
;MFFVASREGHLPEILSMIHVRKHTPLPAVIVLHPLTMIMLFNGDLYSLLNFLSFARWLFIGLVVAGLIYLRYKRPDMPRPFKVTSALYSFT
;
A
#
# COMPACT_ATOMS: atom_id res chain seq x y z
N MET A 1 -2.50 6.71 -2.66
CA MET A 1 -2.84 5.41 -3.26
C MET A 1 -4.08 5.48 -4.15
N PHE A 2 -5.24 5.92 -3.64
CA PHE A 2 -6.49 5.98 -4.43
C PHE A 2 -6.39 6.70 -5.78
N PHE A 3 -5.66 7.82 -5.85
CA PHE A 3 -5.45 8.55 -7.10
C PHE A 3 -4.72 7.73 -8.18
N VAL A 4 -3.56 7.15 -7.83
CA VAL A 4 -2.76 6.35 -8.79
C VAL A 4 -3.49 5.07 -9.15
N ALA A 5 -4.08 4.37 -8.17
CA ALA A 5 -4.83 3.15 -8.42
C ALA A 5 -6.05 3.39 -9.33
N SER A 6 -6.70 4.55 -9.22
CA SER A 6 -7.81 4.91 -10.10
C SER A 6 -7.34 5.31 -11.51
N ARG A 7 -6.18 5.96 -11.63
CA ARG A 7 -5.56 6.29 -12.93
C ARG A 7 -5.09 5.07 -13.71
N GLU A 8 -4.60 4.05 -13.00
CA GLU A 8 -4.21 2.76 -13.59
C GLU A 8 -5.44 1.85 -13.86
N GLY A 9 -6.66 2.36 -13.66
CA GLY A 9 -7.90 1.63 -13.94
C GLY A 9 -8.28 0.56 -12.91
N HIS A 10 -7.55 0.44 -11.80
CA HIS A 10 -7.86 -0.53 -10.73
C HIS A 10 -9.01 -0.09 -9.83
N LEU A 11 -9.37 1.19 -9.83
CA LEU A 11 -10.45 1.76 -9.02
C LEU A 11 -11.29 2.74 -9.86
N PRO A 12 -12.61 2.84 -9.61
CA PRO A 12 -13.48 3.73 -10.37
C PRO A 12 -13.00 5.18 -10.31
N GLU A 13 -13.05 5.86 -11.46
CA GLU A 13 -12.42 7.18 -11.72
C GLU A 13 -12.86 8.27 -10.73
N ILE A 14 -14.04 8.12 -10.14
CA ILE A 14 -14.62 9.00 -9.11
C ILE A 14 -13.72 9.11 -7.86
N LEU A 15 -12.92 8.08 -7.56
CA LEU A 15 -11.97 8.10 -6.43
C LEU A 15 -10.69 8.91 -6.70
N SER A 16 -10.43 9.27 -7.96
CA SER A 16 -9.34 10.17 -8.37
C SER A 16 -9.73 11.65 -8.34
N MET A 17 -11.02 11.97 -8.12
CA MET A 17 -11.50 13.35 -8.10
C MET A 17 -10.99 14.09 -6.86
N ILE A 18 -10.21 15.15 -7.10
CA ILE A 18 -9.75 16.09 -6.09
C ILE A 18 -10.72 17.28 -6.07
N HIS A 19 -11.19 17.67 -4.89
CA HIS A 19 -12.12 18.78 -4.77
C HIS A 19 -11.46 20.10 -5.24
N VAL A 20 -12.06 20.77 -6.22
CA VAL A 20 -11.45 21.90 -6.95
C VAL A 20 -11.08 23.12 -6.08
N ARG A 21 -11.85 23.42 -5.02
CA ARG A 21 -11.60 24.61 -4.16
C ARG A 21 -10.75 24.33 -2.93
N LYS A 22 -10.82 23.11 -2.39
CA LYS A 22 -10.19 22.74 -1.11
C LYS A 22 -9.01 21.79 -1.29
N HIS A 23 -8.76 21.34 -2.53
CA HIS A 23 -7.75 20.33 -2.88
C HIS A 23 -7.78 19.08 -1.98
N THR A 24 -8.94 18.76 -1.40
CA THR A 24 -9.14 17.58 -0.57
C THR A 24 -9.72 16.43 -1.38
N PRO A 25 -9.25 15.19 -1.21
CA PRO A 25 -9.82 14.01 -1.87
C PRO A 25 -11.11 13.56 -1.14
N LEU A 26 -12.15 14.39 -1.17
CA LEU A 26 -13.41 14.17 -0.45
C LEU A 26 -14.10 12.83 -0.81
N PRO A 27 -14.19 12.43 -2.10
CA PRO A 27 -14.82 11.16 -2.48
C PRO A 27 -14.10 9.93 -1.91
N ALA A 28 -12.76 9.97 -1.87
CA ALA A 28 -11.96 8.88 -1.32
C ALA A 28 -12.19 8.70 0.20
N VAL A 29 -12.32 9.81 0.94
CA VAL A 29 -12.58 9.77 2.38
C VAL A 29 -13.99 9.26 2.69
N ILE A 30 -14.99 9.68 1.91
CA ILE A 30 -16.37 9.22 2.09
C ILE A 30 -16.50 7.71 1.88
N VAL A 31 -15.72 7.12 0.97
CA VAL A 31 -15.71 5.66 0.76
C VAL A 31 -14.92 4.91 1.83
N LEU A 32 -13.79 5.46 2.28
CA LEU A 32 -12.95 4.81 3.29
C LEU A 32 -13.58 4.85 4.70
N HIS A 33 -14.25 5.95 5.05
CA HIS A 33 -14.82 6.18 6.37
C HIS A 33 -15.80 5.08 6.84
N PRO A 34 -16.83 4.68 6.07
CA PRO A 34 -17.73 3.61 6.49
C PRO A 34 -17.00 2.28 6.63
N LEU A 35 -16.02 1.99 5.78
CA LEU A 35 -15.22 0.77 5.88
C LEU A 35 -14.44 0.73 7.20
N THR A 36 -13.78 1.84 7.57
CA THR A 36 -13.07 1.94 8.86
C THR A 36 -14.03 1.84 10.04
N MET A 37 -15.22 2.43 9.92
CA MET A 37 -16.24 2.37 10.97
C MET A 37 -16.72 0.93 11.18
N ILE A 38 -16.99 0.21 10.10
CA ILE A 38 -17.36 -1.22 10.14
C ILE A 38 -16.24 -2.02 10.83
N MET A 39 -14.98 -1.85 10.41
CA MET A 39 -13.86 -2.58 11.02
C MET A 39 -13.71 -2.29 12.53
N LEU A 40 -14.00 -1.06 12.96
CA LEU A 40 -13.96 -0.66 14.37
C LEU A 40 -15.08 -1.30 15.20
N PHE A 41 -16.28 -1.45 14.62
CA PHE A 41 -17.42 -2.07 15.33
C PHE A 41 -17.31 -3.59 15.47
N ASN A 42 -16.52 -4.26 14.64
CA ASN A 42 -16.52 -5.73 14.53
C ASN A 42 -15.61 -6.46 15.55
N GLY A 43 -14.80 -5.79 16.37
CA GLY A 43 -13.99 -6.55 17.33
C GLY A 43 -13.08 -5.76 18.26
N ASP A 44 -12.51 -6.49 19.22
CA ASP A 44 -11.52 -6.02 20.18
C ASP A 44 -10.24 -5.50 19.48
N LEU A 45 -9.63 -4.47 20.07
CA LEU A 45 -8.48 -3.75 19.52
C LEU A 45 -7.32 -4.70 19.17
N TYR A 46 -7.07 -5.69 20.02
CA TYR A 46 -5.99 -6.65 19.84
C TYR A 46 -6.19 -7.56 18.62
N SER A 47 -7.42 -8.01 18.38
CA SER A 47 -7.78 -8.81 17.21
C SER A 47 -7.64 -8.01 15.91
N LEU A 48 -8.08 -6.76 15.91
CA LEU A 48 -7.93 -5.85 14.77
C LEU A 48 -6.45 -5.60 14.46
N LEU A 49 -5.64 -5.35 15.50
CA LEU A 49 -4.22 -5.10 15.34
C LEU A 49 -3.48 -6.32 14.80
N ASN A 50 -3.79 -7.53 15.29
CA ASN A 50 -3.19 -8.76 14.79
C ASN A 50 -3.56 -9.01 13.33
N PHE A 51 -4.82 -8.80 12.95
CA PHE A 51 -5.27 -8.96 11.57
C PHE A 51 -4.55 -7.99 10.62
N LEU A 52 -4.50 -6.69 10.98
CA LEU A 52 -3.82 -5.67 10.18
C LEU A 52 -2.31 -5.92 10.10
N SER A 53 -1.69 -6.35 11.20
CA SER A 53 -0.26 -6.64 11.26
C SER A 53 0.10 -7.84 10.39
N PHE A 54 -0.70 -8.90 10.44
CA PHE A 54 -0.51 -10.07 9.57
C PHE A 54 -0.57 -9.67 8.09
N ALA A 55 -1.63 -8.97 7.68
CA ALA A 55 -1.77 -8.52 6.30
C ALA A 55 -0.59 -7.62 5.87
N ARG A 56 -0.19 -6.68 6.73
CA ARG A 56 0.95 -5.78 6.48
C ARG A 56 2.24 -6.57 6.26
N TRP A 57 2.58 -7.50 7.16
CA TRP A 57 3.79 -8.31 7.05
C TRP A 57 3.80 -9.20 5.81
N LEU A 58 2.65 -9.74 5.42
CA LEU A 58 2.50 -10.50 4.18
C LEU A 58 2.86 -9.65 2.96
N PHE A 59 2.30 -8.44 2.84
CA PHE A 59 2.61 -7.56 1.70
C PHE A 59 4.05 -7.04 1.71
N ILE A 60 4.61 -6.74 2.88
CA ILE A 60 6.03 -6.37 3.00
C ILE A 60 6.91 -7.52 2.48
N GLY A 61 6.63 -8.77 2.90
CA GLY A 61 7.33 -9.95 2.42
C GLY A 61 7.25 -10.10 0.89
N LEU A 62 6.06 -9.91 0.31
CA LEU A 62 5.87 -9.94 -1.14
C LEU A 62 6.66 -8.85 -1.87
N VAL A 63 6.68 -7.61 -1.34
CA VAL A 63 7.43 -6.50 -1.94
C VAL A 63 8.94 -6.77 -1.89
N VAL A 64 9.46 -7.27 -0.76
CA VAL A 64 10.87 -7.64 -0.61
C VAL A 64 11.25 -8.78 -1.55
N ALA A 65 10.42 -9.83 -1.63
CA ALA A 65 10.62 -10.93 -2.56
C ALA A 65 10.59 -10.45 -4.02
N GLY A 66 9.65 -9.57 -4.39
CA GLY A 66 9.56 -8.95 -5.70
C GLY A 66 10.79 -8.11 -6.05
N LEU A 67 11.35 -7.38 -5.09
CA LEU A 67 12.59 -6.61 -5.26
C LEU A 67 13.78 -7.53 -5.54
N ILE A 68 13.89 -8.64 -4.80
CA ILE A 68 14.93 -9.67 -5.00
C ILE A 68 14.75 -10.29 -6.39
N TYR A 69 13.54 -10.67 -6.77
CA TYR A 69 13.23 -11.22 -8.09
C TYR A 69 13.61 -10.24 -9.22
N LEU A 70 13.31 -8.95 -9.08
CA LEU A 70 13.67 -7.92 -10.05
C LEU A 70 15.19 -7.68 -10.12
N ARG A 71 15.93 -7.98 -9.05
CA ARG A 71 17.40 -7.98 -9.05
C ARG A 71 17.97 -9.07 -9.94
N TYR A 72 17.37 -10.26 -9.95
CA TYR A 72 17.79 -11.36 -10.82
C TYR A 72 17.31 -11.18 -12.26
N LYS A 73 16.05 -10.77 -12.48
CA LYS A 73 15.45 -10.74 -13.83
C LYS A 73 15.87 -9.53 -14.69
N ARG A 74 16.17 -8.39 -14.08
CA ARG A 74 16.55 -7.15 -14.79
C ARG A 74 17.75 -6.47 -14.11
N PRO A 75 18.96 -7.03 -14.28
CA PRO A 75 20.16 -6.48 -13.66
C PRO A 75 20.57 -5.12 -14.24
N ASP A 76 20.27 -4.86 -15.51
CA ASP A 76 20.81 -3.71 -16.29
C ASP A 76 20.07 -2.38 -16.09
N MET A 77 18.98 -2.35 -15.31
CA MET A 77 18.28 -1.10 -15.03
C MET A 77 19.18 -0.16 -14.20
N PRO A 78 19.25 1.14 -14.53
CA PRO A 78 20.01 2.11 -13.75
C PRO A 78 19.42 2.22 -12.34
N ARG A 79 20.20 1.81 -11.33
CA ARG A 79 19.81 1.86 -9.91
C ARG A 79 20.59 2.98 -9.23
N PRO A 80 20.00 4.18 -9.04
CA PRO A 80 20.68 5.31 -8.41
C PRO A 80 21.00 5.06 -6.92
N PHE A 81 20.23 4.20 -6.25
CA PHE A 81 20.50 3.73 -4.90
C PHE A 81 20.62 2.20 -4.89
N LYS A 82 21.79 1.68 -4.47
CA LYS A 82 22.04 0.24 -4.30
C LYS A 82 22.34 -0.03 -2.83
N VAL A 83 21.47 -0.79 -2.18
CA VAL A 83 21.74 -1.34 -0.85
C VAL A 83 22.56 -2.62 -1.02
N THR A 84 23.64 -2.73 -0.25
CA THR A 84 24.50 -3.93 -0.21
C THR A 84 23.68 -5.11 0.28
N SER A 85 23.76 -6.24 -0.41
CA SER A 85 23.05 -7.48 -0.08
C SER A 85 23.35 -8.00 1.34
N ALA A 86 24.45 -7.57 1.96
CA ALA A 86 24.84 -7.95 3.32
C ALA A 86 23.88 -7.46 4.42
N LEU A 87 23.12 -6.37 4.21
CA LEU A 87 22.15 -5.90 5.21
C LEU A 87 20.96 -6.87 5.38
N TYR A 88 20.68 -7.73 4.40
CA TYR A 88 19.69 -8.81 4.52
C TYR A 88 20.21 -10.00 5.35
N SER A 89 21.51 -10.05 5.68
CA SER A 89 22.15 -11.18 6.40
C SER A 89 22.27 -10.96 7.91
N PHE A 90 21.91 -9.79 8.44
CA PHE A 90 22.09 -9.40 9.85
C PHE A 90 20.76 -9.05 10.56
N THR A 91 19.64 -9.58 10.10
CA THR A 91 18.37 -9.64 10.86
C THR A 91 17.86 -11.07 10.84
#